data_AF-A0A2V9U7N0-F1
#
_entry.id   AF-A0A2V9U7N0-F1
#
_cell.length_a   1.000
_cell.length_b   1.000
_cell.length_c   1.000
_cell.angle_alpha   90.00
_cell.angle_beta   90.00
_cell.angle_gamma   90.00
#
_symmetry.space_group_name_H-M   'P 1'
#
loop_
_entity.id
_entity.type
_entity.pdbx_description
1 polymer ?
#
loop_
_entity_poly.entity_id
_entity_poly.type
_entity_poly.pdbx_seq_one_letter_code
_entity_poly.pdbx_strand_id
1 'polypeptide(L)'
;MILLITPSARAQDCAKALHEATGETTQVADTLRQALAHLRAQEFSAVVIDQSFLETEPDESETALEHIGMAIPVHINFAISGMERLIREIRAALYRRKKEGVLARQGAQQALRNELKGTVTALLLSCEMALQAPNLET
;
A
#
# COMPACT_ATOMS: atom_id res chain seq x y z
N MET A 1 -9.89 -0.62 0.09
CA MET A 1 -10.61 -1.00 1.31
C MET A 1 -9.80 -0.55 2.50
N ILE A 2 -10.43 -0.08 3.56
CA ILE A 2 -9.77 0.37 4.79
C ILE A 2 -10.00 -0.68 5.89
N LEU A 3 -8.97 -0.97 6.69
CA LEU A 3 -9.12 -1.73 7.93
C LEU A 3 -9.06 -0.74 9.11
N LEU A 4 -10.00 -0.85 10.05
CA LEU A 4 -10.03 -0.08 11.28
C LEU A 4 -9.83 -1.03 12.46
N ILE A 5 -8.70 -0.92 13.15
CA ILE A 5 -8.32 -1.74 14.30
C ILE A 5 -8.47 -0.89 15.56
N THR A 6 -9.55 -1.09 16.32
CA THR A 6 -9.81 -0.33 17.55
C THR A 6 -10.79 -1.09 18.45
N PRO A 7 -10.57 -1.11 19.79
CA PRO A 7 -11.54 -1.64 20.74
C PRO A 7 -12.63 -0.60 21.06
N SER A 8 -12.61 0.59 20.42
CA SER A 8 -13.56 1.67 20.70
C SER A 8 -15.00 1.26 20.37
N ALA A 9 -15.94 1.53 21.27
CA ALA A 9 -17.36 1.37 21.01
C ALA A 9 -17.88 2.19 19.80
N ARG A 10 -17.11 3.21 19.37
CA ARG A 10 -17.42 4.07 18.23
C ARG A 10 -16.93 3.50 16.89
N ALA A 11 -16.34 2.29 16.87
CA ALA A 11 -15.71 1.73 15.68
C ALA A 11 -16.64 1.70 14.46
N GLN A 12 -17.91 1.33 14.66
CA GLN A 12 -18.86 1.24 13.55
C GLN A 12 -19.26 2.62 12.99
N ASP A 13 -19.43 3.61 13.86
CA ASP A 13 -19.68 5.00 13.43
C ASP A 13 -18.48 5.55 12.66
N CYS A 14 -17.27 5.26 13.13
CA CYS A 14 -16.03 5.60 12.45
C CYS A 14 -15.93 4.92 11.07
N ALA A 15 -16.26 3.64 10.97
CA ALA A 15 -16.26 2.90 9.70
C ALA A 15 -17.26 3.50 8.70
N LYS A 16 -18.47 3.85 9.16
CA LYS A 16 -19.48 4.51 8.32
C LYS A 16 -19.01 5.89 7.85
N ALA A 17 -18.48 6.70 8.75
CA ALA A 17 -17.99 8.03 8.40
C ALA A 17 -16.78 7.98 7.45
N LEU A 18 -15.88 7.00 7.61
CA LEU A 18 -14.78 6.76 6.68
C LEU A 18 -15.29 6.36 5.30
N HIS A 19 -16.29 5.48 5.24
CA HIS A 19 -16.93 5.10 3.98
C HIS A 19 -17.56 6.29 3.26
N GLU A 20 -18.36 7.09 3.97
CA GLU A 20 -18.98 8.30 3.41
C GLU A 20 -17.92 9.32 2.94
N ALA A 21 -16.82 9.46 3.69
CA ALA A 21 -15.81 10.46 3.40
C ALA A 21 -14.81 10.06 2.30
N THR A 22 -14.62 8.76 2.04
CA THR A 22 -13.57 8.24 1.14
C THR A 22 -14.12 7.43 -0.03
N GLY A 23 -15.35 6.92 0.07
CA GLY A 23 -15.94 5.97 -0.87
C GLY A 23 -15.40 4.54 -0.71
N GLU A 24 -14.43 4.31 0.18
CA GLU A 24 -13.87 2.97 0.41
C GLU A 24 -14.65 2.22 1.48
N THR A 25 -14.87 0.93 1.30
CA THR A 25 -15.44 0.09 2.37
C THR A 25 -14.46 0.00 3.54
N THR A 26 -14.98 0.05 4.77
CA THR A 26 -14.18 -0.08 5.99
C THR A 26 -14.57 -1.34 6.75
N GLN A 27 -13.61 -2.24 6.98
CA GLN A 27 -13.77 -3.38 7.88
C GLN A 27 -13.28 -3.01 9.28
N VAL A 28 -13.94 -3.54 10.31
CA VAL A 28 -13.59 -3.28 11.70
C VAL A 28 -13.03 -4.55 12.33
N ALA A 29 -11.92 -4.41 13.03
CA ALA A 29 -11.37 -5.41 13.93
C ALA A 29 -11.26 -4.83 15.34
N ASP A 30 -11.84 -5.52 16.32
CA ASP A 30 -11.80 -5.09 17.72
C ASP A 30 -10.51 -5.52 18.44
N THR A 31 -9.77 -6.45 17.83
CA THR A 31 -8.54 -7.06 18.36
C THR A 31 -7.47 -7.17 17.28
N LEU A 32 -6.20 -7.17 17.69
CA LEU A 32 -5.06 -7.37 16.77
C LEU A 32 -5.11 -8.76 16.11
N ARG A 33 -5.58 -9.78 16.81
CA ARG A 33 -5.79 -11.13 16.25
C ARG A 33 -6.78 -11.13 15.10
N GLN A 34 -7.93 -10.46 15.25
CA GLN A 34 -8.91 -10.34 14.18
C GLN A 34 -8.33 -9.53 13.02
N ALA A 35 -7.63 -8.43 13.33
CA ALA A 35 -6.96 -7.62 12.32
C ALA A 35 -5.96 -8.43 11.49
N LEU A 36 -5.13 -9.26 12.12
CA LEU A 36 -4.20 -10.17 11.45
C LEU A 36 -4.91 -11.16 10.51
N ALA A 37 -6.07 -11.67 10.90
CA ALA A 37 -6.87 -12.53 10.02
C ALA A 37 -7.33 -11.77 8.77
N HIS A 38 -7.78 -10.52 8.92
CA HIS A 38 -8.15 -9.66 7.81
C HIS A 38 -6.96 -9.34 6.89
N LEU A 39 -5.82 -8.95 7.48
CA LEU A 39 -4.59 -8.60 6.75
C LEU A 39 -4.04 -9.77 5.92
N ARG A 40 -4.19 -11.00 6.42
CA ARG A 40 -3.81 -12.21 5.67
C ARG A 40 -4.80 -12.58 4.56
N ALA A 41 -6.07 -12.22 4.70
CA ALA A 41 -7.11 -12.64 3.77
C ALA A 41 -7.20 -11.72 2.54
N GLN A 42 -6.84 -10.45 2.68
CA GLN A 42 -7.05 -9.44 1.63
C GLN A 42 -6.17 -8.21 1.81
N GLU A 43 -6.02 -7.46 0.72
CA GLU A 43 -5.25 -6.22 0.70
C GLU A 43 -6.10 -5.00 1.11
N PHE A 44 -5.44 -4.05 1.77
CA PHE A 44 -6.03 -2.78 2.18
C PHE A 44 -5.25 -1.60 1.59
N SER A 45 -5.93 -0.46 1.40
CA SER A 45 -5.31 0.80 0.97
C SER A 45 -4.75 1.57 2.18
N ALA A 46 -5.44 1.49 3.31
CA ALA A 46 -5.03 2.05 4.59
C ALA A 46 -5.47 1.15 5.74
N VAL A 47 -4.68 1.16 6.80
CA VAL A 47 -4.96 0.44 8.05
C VAL A 47 -4.89 1.46 9.19
N VAL A 48 -6.04 1.76 9.79
CA VAL A 48 -6.16 2.62 10.95
C VAL A 48 -5.90 1.78 12.19
N ILE A 49 -4.95 2.19 13.03
CA ILE A 49 -4.57 1.47 14.25
C ILE A 49 -4.82 2.37 15.45
N ASP A 50 -5.61 1.90 16.40
CA ASP A 50 -5.74 2.56 17.70
C ASP A 50 -4.39 2.54 18.43
N GLN A 51 -3.91 3.72 18.82
CA GLN A 51 -2.62 3.84 19.50
C GLN A 51 -2.57 3.10 20.83
N SER A 52 -3.71 2.82 21.46
CA SER A 52 -3.74 2.03 22.69
C SER A 52 -3.06 0.66 22.53
N PHE A 53 -3.16 0.03 21.35
CA PHE A 53 -2.56 -1.27 21.10
C PHE A 53 -1.03 -1.25 21.10
N LEU A 54 -0.41 -0.12 20.74
CA LEU A 54 1.05 0.03 20.80
C LEU A 54 1.57 -0.02 22.24
N GLU A 55 0.74 0.36 23.20
CA GLU A 55 1.08 0.38 24.63
C GLU A 55 0.70 -0.93 25.32
N THR A 56 -0.48 -1.48 25.00
CA THR A 56 -1.00 -2.67 25.68
C THR A 56 -0.47 -3.98 25.11
N GLU A 57 -0.22 -4.04 23.80
CA GLU A 57 0.09 -5.26 23.04
C GLU A 57 1.18 -5.00 21.98
N PRO A 58 2.40 -4.56 22.36
CA PRO A 58 3.43 -4.09 21.43
C PRO A 58 3.87 -5.17 20.42
N ASP A 59 4.11 -6.40 20.86
CA ASP A 59 4.58 -7.50 20.00
C ASP A 59 3.51 -7.90 18.96
N GLU A 60 2.24 -7.92 19.37
CA GLU A 60 1.12 -8.24 18.48
C GLU A 60 0.88 -7.09 17.48
N SER A 61 1.09 -5.85 17.91
CA SER A 61 1.01 -4.69 17.03
C SER A 61 2.13 -4.71 16.00
N GLU A 62 3.35 -5.07 16.37
CA GLU A 62 4.46 -5.25 15.43
C GLU A 62 4.13 -6.35 14.41
N THR A 63 3.64 -7.50 14.88
CA THR A 63 3.21 -8.60 14.01
C THR A 63 2.13 -8.15 13.02
N ALA A 64 1.16 -7.34 13.46
CA ALA A 64 0.14 -6.78 12.57
C ALA A 64 0.76 -5.85 11.50
N LEU A 65 1.72 -5.01 11.87
CA LEU A 65 2.44 -4.13 10.95
C LEU A 65 3.23 -4.90 9.89
N GLU A 66 3.83 -6.05 10.24
CA GLU A 66 4.52 -6.91 9.27
C GLU A 66 3.59 -7.44 8.17
N HIS A 67 2.29 -7.60 8.47
CA HIS A 67 1.29 -8.12 7.55
C HIS A 67 0.49 -7.03 6.81
N ILE A 68 0.81 -5.74 7.03
CA ILE A 68 0.12 -4.60 6.38
C ILE A 68 0.37 -4.55 4.87
N GLY A 69 1.46 -5.17 4.40
CA GLY A 69 1.84 -5.18 3.00
C GLY A 69 2.00 -3.76 2.46
N MET A 70 1.15 -3.41 1.50
CA MET A 70 1.18 -2.11 0.83
C MET A 70 0.13 -1.11 1.36
N ALA A 71 -0.59 -1.42 2.44
CA ALA A 71 -1.49 -0.43 3.03
C ALA A 71 -0.68 0.66 3.78
N ILE A 72 -1.20 1.87 3.89
CA ILE A 72 -0.59 2.89 4.76
C ILE A 72 -1.08 2.68 6.20
N PRO A 73 -0.18 2.48 7.18
CA PRO A 73 -0.55 2.52 8.58
C PRO A 73 -0.86 3.95 9.00
N VAL A 74 -2.01 4.16 9.65
CA VAL A 74 -2.42 5.44 10.22
C VAL A 74 -2.76 5.22 11.69
N HIS A 75 -1.89 5.69 12.58
CA HIS A 75 -2.08 5.55 14.01
C HIS A 75 -2.94 6.69 14.56
N ILE A 76 -4.03 6.36 15.25
CA ILE A 76 -4.97 7.32 15.83
C ILE A 76 -5.15 7.00 17.30
N ASN A 77 -4.97 7.99 18.17
CA ASN A 77 -5.40 7.87 19.56
C ASN A 77 -6.89 8.20 19.66
N PHE A 78 -7.74 7.19 19.79
CA PHE A 78 -9.20 7.38 19.84
C PHE A 78 -9.70 7.96 21.17
N ALA A 79 -8.88 7.96 22.24
CA ALA A 79 -9.23 8.59 23.50
C ALA A 79 -9.26 10.12 23.41
N ILE A 80 -8.47 10.71 22.52
CA ILE A 80 -8.39 12.18 22.33
C ILE A 80 -8.75 12.65 20.92
N SER A 81 -8.92 11.75 19.95
CA SER A 81 -9.20 12.11 18.56
C SER A 81 -10.69 12.03 18.25
N GLY A 82 -11.23 13.13 17.72
CA GLY A 82 -12.57 13.19 17.14
C GLY A 82 -12.64 12.59 15.74
N MET A 83 -13.88 12.42 15.25
CA MET A 83 -14.15 11.85 13.93
C MET A 83 -13.58 12.70 12.78
N GLU A 84 -13.61 14.02 12.90
CA GLU A 84 -13.03 14.94 11.90
C GLU A 84 -11.51 14.71 11.73
N ARG A 85 -10.79 14.47 12.83
CA ARG A 85 -9.36 14.17 12.78
C ARG A 85 -9.12 12.85 12.06
N LEU A 86 -9.84 11.79 12.42
CA LEU A 86 -9.74 10.50 11.75
C LEU A 86 -9.92 10.63 10.22
N ILE A 87 -10.99 11.29 9.79
CA ILE A 87 -11.29 11.47 8.36
C ILE A 87 -10.19 12.26 7.65
N ARG A 88 -9.69 13.34 8.26
CA ARG A 88 -8.65 14.18 7.68
C ARG A 88 -7.34 13.40 7.49
N GLU A 89 -6.90 12.67 8.51
CA GLU A 89 -5.68 11.86 8.45
C GLU A 89 -5.78 10.80 7.36
N ILE A 90 -6.91 10.10 7.27
CA ILE A 90 -7.10 9.05 6.27
C ILE A 90 -7.17 9.61 4.85
N ARG A 91 -7.88 10.72 4.63
CA ARG A 91 -7.90 11.39 3.32
C ARG A 91 -6.50 11.82 2.90
N ALA A 92 -5.72 12.39 3.82
CA ALA A 92 -4.35 12.80 3.54
C ALA A 92 -3.45 11.60 3.20
N ALA A 93 -3.56 10.51 3.97
CA ALA A 93 -2.80 9.28 3.73
C ALA A 93 -3.13 8.65 2.36
N LEU A 94 -4.42 8.48 2.03
CA LEU A 94 -4.86 7.93 0.75
C LEU A 94 -4.44 8.80 -0.43
N TYR A 95 -4.55 10.13 -0.28
CA TYR A 95 -4.11 11.06 -1.31
C TYR A 95 -2.61 10.96 -1.57
N ARG A 96 -1.79 10.88 -0.51
CA ARG A 96 -0.34 10.66 -0.62
C ARG A 96 -0.02 9.34 -1.32
N ARG A 97 -0.65 8.23 -0.91
CA ARG A 97 -0.50 6.91 -1.57
C ARG A 97 -0.74 7.00 -3.07
N LYS A 98 -1.86 7.62 -3.45
CA LYS A 98 -2.27 7.69 -4.85
C LYS A 98 -1.25 8.46 -5.67
N LYS A 99 -0.75 9.59 -5.13
CA LYS A 99 0.28 10.39 -5.79
C LYS A 99 1.60 9.62 -5.93
N GLU A 100 2.06 8.98 -4.86
CA GLU A 100 3.29 8.18 -4.85
C GLU A 100 3.20 6.99 -5.81
N GLY A 101 2.06 6.30 -5.85
CA GLY A 101 1.83 5.16 -6.74
C GLY A 101 1.88 5.53 -8.21
N VAL A 102 1.34 6.70 -8.60
CA VAL A 102 1.44 7.20 -9.98
C VAL A 102 2.90 7.46 -10.36
N LEU A 103 3.66 8.13 -9.49
CA LEU A 103 5.07 8.42 -9.75
C LEU A 103 5.92 7.15 -9.82
N ALA A 104 5.71 6.22 -8.90
CA ALA A 104 6.41 4.93 -8.89
C ALA A 104 6.12 4.12 -10.17
N ARG A 105 4.86 4.10 -10.63
CA ARG A 105 4.48 3.41 -11.87
C ARG A 105 5.11 4.05 -13.10
N GLN A 106 5.13 5.38 -13.19
CA GLN A 106 5.79 6.09 -14.27
C GLN A 106 7.30 5.80 -14.30
N GLY A 107 7.96 5.82 -13.14
CA GLY A 107 9.36 5.46 -13.00
C GLY A 107 9.66 4.03 -13.45
N ALA A 108 8.86 3.06 -13.00
CA ALA A 108 9.00 1.65 -13.39
C ALA A 108 8.79 1.45 -14.91
N GLN A 109 7.81 2.12 -15.50
CA GLN A 109 7.57 2.08 -16.94
C GLN A 109 8.76 2.64 -17.73
N GLN A 110 9.36 3.74 -17.26
CA GLN A 110 10.51 4.33 -17.92
C GLN A 110 11.75 3.44 -17.82
N ALA A 111 11.99 2.84 -16.66
CA ALA A 111 13.10 1.89 -16.45
C ALA A 111 12.98 0.70 -17.41
N LEU A 112 11.80 0.06 -17.48
CA LEU A 112 11.56 -1.07 -18.38
C LEU A 112 11.73 -0.69 -19.86
N ARG A 113 11.27 0.50 -20.25
CA ARG A 113 11.46 1.00 -21.62
C ARG A 113 12.93 1.23 -21.96
N ASN A 114 13.71 1.74 -21.02
CA ASN A 114 15.14 1.99 -21.22
C ASN A 114 15.91 0.66 -21.36
N GLU A 115 15.59 -0.32 -20.51
CA GLU A 115 16.16 -1.67 -20.60
C GLU A 115 15.85 -2.33 -21.94
N LEU A 116 14.57 -2.33 -22.36
CA LEU A 116 14.16 -2.91 -23.64
C LEU A 116 14.87 -2.25 -24.84
N LYS A 117 14.98 -0.91 -24.84
CA LYS A 117 15.72 -0.19 -25.88
C LYS A 117 17.19 -0.63 -25.93
N GLY A 118 17.84 -0.78 -24.78
CA GLY A 118 19.21 -1.28 -24.68
C GLY A 118 19.34 -2.67 -25.29
N THR A 119 18.49 -3.62 -24.87
CA THR A 119 18.50 -4.99 -25.38
C THR A 119 18.26 -5.06 -26.88
N VAL A 120 17.26 -4.35 -27.40
CA VAL A 120 16.95 -4.31 -28.84
C VAL A 120 18.11 -3.71 -29.63
N THR A 121 18.73 -2.64 -29.12
CA THR A 121 19.87 -2.02 -29.79
C THR A 121 21.06 -2.99 -29.88
N ALA A 122 21.37 -3.70 -28.81
CA ALA A 122 22.43 -4.71 -28.79
C ALA A 122 22.15 -5.87 -29.76
N LEU A 123 20.89 -6.33 -29.82
CA LEU A 123 20.47 -7.37 -30.78
C LEU A 123 20.59 -6.90 -32.23
N LEU A 124 20.12 -5.70 -32.55
CA LEU A 124 20.20 -5.15 -33.90
C LEU A 124 21.64 -4.95 -34.35
N LEU A 125 22.52 -4.44 -33.47
CA LEU A 125 23.94 -4.30 -33.76
C LEU A 125 24.60 -5.67 -33.98
N SER A 126 24.24 -6.67 -33.18
CA SER A 126 24.73 -8.05 -33.35
C SER A 126 24.30 -8.65 -34.70
N CYS A 127 23.05 -8.42 -35.12
CA CYS A 127 22.55 -8.82 -36.43
C CYS A 127 23.28 -8.11 -37.57
N GLU A 128 23.52 -6.80 -37.45
CA GLU A 128 24.29 -6.03 -38.43
C GLU A 128 25.71 -6.56 -38.58
N MET A 129 26.41 -6.80 -37.47
CA MET A 129 27.75 -7.38 -37.49
C MET A 129 27.78 -8.78 -38.12
N ALA A 130 26.78 -9.62 -37.83
CA ALA A 130 26.66 -10.94 -38.45
C ALA A 130 26.42 -10.87 -39.96
N LEU A 131 25.67 -9.87 -40.44
CA LEU A 131 25.43 -9.63 -41.87
C LEU A 131 26.65 -9.04 -42.58
N GLN A 132 27.51 -8.30 -41.87
CA GLN A 132 28.74 -7.72 -42.41
C GLN A 132 29.94 -8.65 -42.29
N ALA A 133 29.83 -9.76 -41.56
CA ALA A 133 30.87 -10.77 -41.52
C ALA A 133 31.07 -11.32 -42.94
N PRO A 134 32.29 -11.30 -43.50
CA PRO A 134 32.54 -11.90 -44.79
C PRO A 134 32.11 -13.36 -44.72
N ASN A 135 31.38 -13.83 -45.74
CA ASN A 135 31.12 -15.25 -45.90
C ASN A 135 32.45 -15.98 -45.66
N LEU A 136 32.51 -16.81 -44.62
CA LEU A 136 33.57 -17.79 -44.46
C LEU A 136 33.40 -18.79 -45.61
N GLU A 137 33.87 -18.40 -46.78
CA GLU A 137 34.23 -19.35 -47.83
C GLU A 137 35.42 -20.15 -47.31
N THR A 138 35.13 -21.39 -46.91
CA THR A 138 35.82 -22.62 -47.33
C THR A 138 34.90 -23.79 -47.07
#